data_AF-A0A417Y7E2-F1
#
_entry.id   AF-A0A417Y7E2-F1
#
_cell.length_a   1.000
_cell.length_b   1.000
_cell.length_c   1.000
_cell.angle_alpha   90.00
_cell.angle_beta   90.00
_cell.angle_gamma   90.00
#
_symmetry.space_group_name_H-M   'P 1'
#
loop_
_entity.id
_entity.type
_entity.pdbx_description
1 polymer ?
#
loop_
_entity_poly.entity_id
_entity_poly.type
_entity_poly.pdbx_seq_one_letter_code
_entity_poly.pdbx_strand_id
1 'polypeptide(L)'
;MSVTSRPESRALPRYFVSARHGRIERSADGAGNWQPFGSHHAREVGAPTTACGLPAHDWRMFWELPFPSSTGALCHHCMAAVAPPEVRPLPRAAAGGRR
;
A
#
# COMPACT_ATOMS: atom_id res chain seq x y z
N MET A 1 -20.90 19.77 28.16
CA MET A 1 -20.15 20.33 27.02
C MET A 1 -19.44 19.17 26.35
N SER A 2 -20.01 18.60 25.28
CA SER A 2 -19.45 17.42 24.61
C SER A 2 -18.46 17.86 23.56
N VAL A 3 -17.22 17.38 23.66
CA VAL A 3 -16.16 17.64 22.68
C VAL A 3 -16.36 16.67 21.53
N THR A 4 -16.79 17.16 20.37
CA THR A 4 -16.90 16.36 19.16
C THR A 4 -15.49 16.13 18.62
N SER A 5 -14.93 14.94 18.81
CA SER A 5 -13.62 14.56 18.27
C SER A 5 -13.63 14.68 16.74
N ARG A 6 -12.67 15.41 16.17
CA ARG A 6 -12.46 15.50 14.73
C ARG A 6 -12.05 14.12 14.22
N PRO A 7 -12.66 13.58 13.15
CA PRO A 7 -12.23 12.30 12.59
C PRO A 7 -10.74 12.42 12.24
N GLU A 8 -9.94 11.48 12.72
CA GLU A 8 -8.51 11.40 12.40
C GLU A 8 -8.36 11.40 10.88
N SER A 9 -7.60 12.37 10.36
CA SER A 9 -7.26 12.44 8.95
C SER A 9 -6.50 11.17 8.57
N ARG A 10 -7.18 10.24 7.88
CA ARG A 10 -6.55 9.02 7.39
C ARG A 10 -5.53 9.41 6.32
N ALA A 11 -4.25 9.23 6.63
CA ALA A 11 -3.17 9.53 5.69
C ALA A 11 -3.41 8.78 4.37
N LEU A 12 -3.17 9.46 3.25
CA LEU A 12 -3.29 8.84 1.93
C LEU A 12 -2.24 7.71 1.79
N PRO A 13 -2.58 6.60 1.12
CA PRO A 13 -1.61 5.54 0.83
C PRO A 13 -0.43 6.11 0.05
N ARG A 14 0.78 5.82 0.50
CA ARG A 14 2.02 6.22 -0.19
C ARG A 14 2.27 5.34 -1.43
N TYR A 15 1.90 4.06 -1.35
CA TYR A 15 2.12 3.07 -2.40
C TYR A 15 0.79 2.53 -2.93
N PHE A 16 0.72 2.39 -4.25
CA PHE A 16 -0.40 1.78 -4.96
C PHE A 16 0.05 0.53 -5.71
N VAL A 17 -0.91 -0.32 -6.04
CA VAL A 17 -0.67 -1.49 -6.90
C VAL A 17 -0.33 -1.01 -8.31
N SER A 18 0.77 -1.52 -8.84
CA SER A 18 1.12 -1.48 -10.25
C SER A 18 1.41 -2.89 -10.73
N ALA A 19 0.96 -3.21 -11.95
CA ALA A 19 1.15 -4.52 -12.55
C ALA A 19 1.46 -4.36 -14.04
N ARG A 20 2.30 -5.26 -14.56
CA ARG A 20 2.67 -5.29 -15.98
C ARG A 20 1.48 -5.63 -16.87
N HIS A 21 0.55 -6.43 -16.35
CA HIS A 21 -0.64 -6.85 -17.06
C HIS A 21 -1.90 -6.42 -16.31
N GLY A 22 -2.94 -6.12 -17.07
CA GLY A 22 -4.29 -5.96 -16.55
C GLY A 22 -5.28 -6.66 -17.45
N ARG A 23 -6.48 -6.92 -16.95
CA ARG A 23 -7.60 -7.42 -17.73
C ARG A 23 -8.84 -6.59 -17.44
N ILE A 24 -9.73 -6.46 -18.43
CA ILE A 24 -11.03 -5.84 -18.21
C ILE A 24 -11.96 -6.92 -17.66
N GLU A 25 -12.46 -6.71 -16.45
CA GLU A 25 -13.54 -7.51 -15.89
C GLU A 25 -14.84 -6.72 -15.95
N ARG A 26 -15.95 -7.41 -16.28
CA ARG A 26 -17.26 -6.79 -16.22
C ARG A 26 -17.79 -6.83 -14.80
N SER A 27 -18.18 -5.68 -14.31
CA SER A 27 -18.91 -5.52 -13.06
C SER A 27 -20.38 -5.93 -13.23
N ALA A 28 -21.10 -6.09 -12.11
CA ALA A 28 -22.50 -6.52 -12.11
C ALA A 28 -23.45 -5.55 -12.84
N ASP A 29 -23.08 -4.28 -12.93
CA ASP A 29 -23.78 -3.23 -13.70
C ASP A 29 -23.40 -3.22 -15.20
N GLY A 30 -22.54 -4.14 -15.64
CA GLY A 30 -22.05 -4.23 -17.01
C GLY A 30 -20.87 -3.32 -17.33
N ALA A 31 -20.38 -2.49 -16.40
CA ALA A 31 -19.23 -1.63 -16.61
C ALA A 31 -17.92 -2.44 -16.64
N GLY A 32 -17.04 -2.17 -17.60
CA GLY A 32 -15.72 -2.80 -17.71
C GLY A 32 -14.69 -2.09 -16.83
N ASN A 33 -14.18 -2.76 -15.80
CA ASN A 33 -13.16 -2.25 -14.89
C ASN A 33 -11.82 -2.95 -15.13
N TRP A 34 -10.75 -2.17 -15.21
CA TRP A 34 -9.40 -2.73 -15.30
C TRP A 34 -8.99 -3.31 -13.95
N GLN A 35 -8.73 -4.62 -13.95
CA GLN A 35 -8.19 -5.33 -12.81
C GLN A 35 -6.72 -5.70 -13.06
N PRO A 36 -5.84 -5.57 -12.05
CA PRO A 36 -4.47 -6.04 -12.18
C PRO A 36 -4.46 -7.56 -12.38
N PHE A 37 -3.52 -8.03 -13.18
CA PHE A 37 -3.34 -9.46 -13.45
C PHE A 37 -1.88 -9.87 -13.28
N GLY A 38 -1.67 -11.03 -12.66
CA GLY A 38 -0.36 -11.55 -12.32
C GLY A 38 0.19 -10.97 -11.02
N SER A 39 1.50 -10.70 -10.98
CA SER A 39 2.18 -10.18 -9.79
C SER A 39 1.89 -8.69 -9.57
N HIS A 40 1.45 -8.35 -8.36
CA HIS A 40 1.19 -6.98 -7.94
C HIS A 40 2.44 -6.39 -7.29
N HIS A 41 2.89 -5.24 -7.79
CA HIS A 41 4.04 -4.53 -7.25
C HIS A 41 3.61 -3.22 -6.58
N ALA A 42 4.33 -2.84 -5.53
CA ALA A 42 4.18 -1.52 -4.94
C ALA A 42 4.87 -0.49 -5.82
N ARG A 43 4.19 0.63 -6.09
CA ARG A 43 4.81 1.79 -6.75
C ARG A 43 4.36 3.06 -6.05
N GLU A 44 5.32 3.92 -5.77
CA GLU A 44 5.06 5.24 -5.18
C GLU A 44 4.52 6.20 -6.25
N VAL A 45 3.64 7.11 -5.84
CA VAL A 45 3.08 8.13 -6.75
C VAL A 45 4.21 8.94 -7.37
N GLY A 46 4.25 8.99 -8.70
CA GLY A 46 5.26 9.72 -9.47
C GLY A 46 6.60 9.00 -9.66
N ALA A 47 6.86 7.87 -8.99
CA ALA A 47 8.08 7.11 -9.20
C ALA A 47 8.08 6.39 -10.56
N PRO A 48 9.20 6.31 -11.30
CA PRO A 48 9.28 5.55 -12.56
C PRO A 48 9.49 4.04 -12.35
N THR A 49 9.77 3.62 -11.11
CA THR A 49 10.11 2.25 -10.72
C THR A 49 9.21 1.74 -9.60
N THR A 50 9.09 0.42 -9.49
CA THR A 50 8.45 -0.25 -8.34
C THR A 50 9.36 -0.20 -7.10
N ALA A 51 8.80 -0.46 -5.92
CA ALA A 51 9.57 -0.54 -4.68
C ALA A 51 10.63 -1.66 -4.69
N CYS A 52 10.45 -2.71 -5.50
CA CYS A 52 11.45 -3.74 -5.71
C CYS A 52 12.46 -3.42 -6.83
N GLY A 53 12.44 -2.20 -7.37
CA GLY A 53 13.45 -1.70 -8.33
C GLY A 53 13.17 -2.00 -9.81
N LEU A 54 12.00 -2.54 -10.16
CA LEU A 54 11.67 -2.78 -11.58
C LEU A 54 11.24 -1.48 -12.27
N PRO A 55 11.71 -1.18 -13.50
CA PRO A 55 11.15 -0.12 -14.33
C PRO A 55 9.67 -0.39 -14.61
N ALA A 56 8.81 0.63 -14.43
CA ALA A 56 7.36 0.48 -14.53
C ALA A 56 6.70 1.64 -15.30
N HIS A 57 7.46 2.38 -16.11
CA HIS A 57 6.94 3.54 -16.85
C HIS A 57 5.79 3.19 -17.81
N ASP A 58 5.79 1.96 -18.33
CA ASP A 58 4.78 1.39 -19.22
C ASP A 58 3.67 0.61 -18.48
N TRP A 59 3.80 0.46 -17.16
CA TRP A 59 2.84 -0.31 -16.36
C TRP A 59 1.71 0.57 -15.85
N ARG A 60 0.51 0.00 -15.80
CA ARG A 60 -0.63 0.68 -15.22
C ARG A 60 -0.47 0.80 -13.69
N MET A 61 -0.86 1.95 -13.16
CA MET A 61 -1.09 2.14 -11.74
C MET A 61 -2.59 2.03 -11.47
N PHE A 62 -2.96 1.20 -10.51
CA PHE A 62 -4.34 0.95 -10.10
C PHE A 62 -4.62 1.79 -8.86
N TRP A 63 -5.02 3.04 -9.09
CA TRP A 63 -5.13 4.08 -8.06
C TRP A 63 -6.17 3.77 -6.99
N GLU A 64 -7.16 2.91 -7.28
CA GLU A 64 -8.13 2.47 -6.29
C GLU A 64 -7.59 1.36 -5.36
N LEU A 65 -6.41 0.80 -5.67
CA LEU A 65 -5.82 -0.34 -4.96
C LEU A 65 -4.55 0.09 -4.21
N PRO A 66 -4.63 0.39 -2.91
CA PRO A 66 -3.45 0.63 -2.09
C PRO A 66 -2.59 -0.64 -1.98
N PHE A 67 -1.27 -0.46 -1.84
CA PHE A 67 -0.35 -1.57 -1.57
C PHE A 67 0.11 -1.54 -0.10
N PRO A 68 0.10 -2.67 0.63
CA PRO A 68 -0.36 -3.99 0.17
C PRO A 68 -1.89 -4.07 0.05
N SER A 69 -2.37 -4.73 -1.00
CA SER A 69 -3.81 -5.02 -1.18
C SER A 69 -4.17 -6.37 -0.56
N SER A 70 -5.43 -6.56 -0.15
CA SER A 70 -5.94 -7.87 0.28
C SER A 70 -6.14 -8.87 -0.87
N THR A 71 -5.95 -8.43 -2.11
CA THR A 71 -6.21 -9.19 -3.33
C THR A 71 -4.96 -9.39 -4.17
N GLY A 72 -4.87 -10.56 -4.80
CA GLY A 72 -3.87 -10.90 -5.82
C GLY A 72 -2.53 -11.40 -5.29
N ALA A 73 -1.65 -11.74 -6.23
CA ALA A 73 -0.32 -12.27 -5.95
C ALA A 73 0.66 -11.11 -5.67
N LEU A 74 0.80 -10.71 -4.42
CA LEU A 74 1.71 -9.63 -4.01
C LEU A 74 3.18 -10.03 -4.22
N CYS A 75 3.97 -9.12 -4.79
CA CYS A 75 5.41 -9.29 -4.88
C CYS A 75 6.03 -9.25 -3.47
N HIS A 76 6.67 -10.35 -3.07
CA HIS A 76 7.29 -10.48 -1.75
C HIS A 76 8.42 -9.46 -1.51
N HIS A 77 9.19 -9.09 -2.54
CA HIS A 77 10.20 -8.03 -2.43
C HIS A 77 9.56 -6.65 -2.18
N CYS A 78 8.46 -6.34 -2.86
CA CYS A 78 7.72 -5.09 -2.60
C CYS A 78 7.11 -5.09 -1.18
N MET A 79 6.58 -6.22 -0.72
CA MET A 79 6.08 -6.38 0.66
C MET A 79 7.16 -6.05 1.69
N ALA A 80 8.37 -6.57 1.51
CA ALA A 80 9.49 -6.28 2.39
C ALA A 80 9.95 -4.82 2.29
N ALA A 81 10.01 -4.26 1.08
CA ALA A 81 10.51 -2.90 0.84
C ALA A 81 9.60 -1.80 1.39
N VAL A 82 8.27 -2.04 1.44
CA VAL A 82 7.28 -1.06 1.91
C VAL A 82 6.77 -1.35 3.32
N ALA A 83 7.28 -2.40 3.97
CA ALA A 83 6.98 -2.66 5.36
C ALA A 83 7.36 -1.43 6.19
N PRO A 84 6.52 -1.00 7.15
CA PRO A 84 6.91 0.05 8.06
C PRO A 84 8.22 -0.38 8.75
N PRO A 85 9.15 0.56 9.00
CA PRO A 85 10.31 0.25 9.82
C PRO A 85 9.80 -0.36 11.12
N GLU A 86 10.33 -1.51 11.49
CA GLU A 86 10.01 -2.17 12.74
C GLU A 86 10.12 -1.13 13.87
N VAL A 87 8.97 -0.85 14.50
CA VAL A 87 8.91 0.13 15.58
C VAL A 87 9.73 -0.48 16.70
N ARG A 88 10.98 -0.04 16.85
CA ARG A 88 11.81 -0.42 17.98
C ARG A 88 11.00 -0.10 19.24
N PRO A 89 10.65 -1.10 20.08
CA PRO A 89 9.90 -0.81 21.28
C PRO A 89 10.73 0.17 22.11
N LEU A 90 10.13 1.32 22.44
CA LEU A 90 10.74 2.25 23.37
C LEU A 90 11.07 1.45 24.63
N PRO A 91 12.30 1.55 25.18
CA PRO A 91 12.61 0.91 26.44
C PRO A 91 11.54 1.36 27.43
N ARG A 92 10.81 0.40 28.05
CA ARG A 92 9.92 0.72 29.17
C ARG A 92 10.76 1.57 30.11
N ALA A 93 10.34 2.81 30.33
CA ALA A 93 11.02 3.71 31.25
C ALA A 93 11.29 2.89 32.51
N ALA A 94 12.58 2.72 32.83
CA ALA A 94 13.00 1.97 33.98
C ALA A 94 12.19 2.54 35.15
N ALA A 95 11.29 1.74 35.70
CA ALA A 95 10.50 2.13 36.85
C ALA A 95 11.52 2.44 37.94
N GLY A 96 11.77 3.72 38.15
CA GLY A 96 12.62 4.21 39.22
C GLY A 96 11.98 3.87 40.55
N GLY A 97 12.24 2.65 41.03
CA GLY A 97 12.00 2.23 42.40
C GLY A 97 13.23 2.59 43.22
N ARG A 98 13.12 3.71 43.94
CA ARG A 98 14.11 4.22 44.89
C ARG A 98 14.34 3.19 46.02
N ARG A 99 15.64 2.97 46.30
CA ARG A 99 16.33 2.59 47.55
C ARG A 99 15.68 1.57 48.47
#